data_AF-A0A943ZXQ7-F1
#
_entry.id   AF-A0A943ZXQ7-F1
#
_cell.length_a   1.000
_cell.length_b   1.000
_cell.length_c   1.000
_cell.angle_alpha   90.00
_cell.angle_beta   90.00
_cell.angle_gamma   90.00
#
_symmetry.space_group_name_H-M   'P 1'
#
loop_
_entity.id
_entity.type
_entity.pdbx_description
1 polymer ?
#
loop_
_entity_poly.entity_id
_entity_poly.type
_entity_poly.pdbx_seq_one_letter_code
_entity_poly.pdbx_strand_id
1 'polypeptide(L)' 'MSSFQLFRKICRIIGVFLGIVILISCIADWMIFAKIGLALLIIDLIIIAIKNRCPFCGKSLRVAPIHGEEYCPYCGCKIE' A
#
# COMPACT_ATOMS: atom_id res chain seq x y z
N MET A 1 8.32 4.57 15.89
CA MET A 1 7.59 4.44 14.60
C MET A 1 6.94 3.07 14.63
N SER A 2 5.62 3.02 14.63
CA SER A 2 4.86 1.78 14.80
C SER A 2 5.00 0.85 13.59
N SER A 3 4.94 -0.46 13.85
CA SER A 3 5.08 -1.51 12.83
C SER A 3 4.08 -1.33 11.66
N PHE A 4 2.89 -0.81 11.97
CA PHE A 4 1.82 -0.59 11.00
C PHE A 4 2.11 0.56 10.02
N GLN A 5 2.64 1.68 10.51
CA GLN A 5 3.03 2.81 9.66
C GLN A 5 4.26 2.45 8.80
N LEU A 6 5.19 1.70 9.37
CA LEU A 6 6.38 1.21 8.65
C LEU A 6 5.96 0.30 7.49
N PHE A 7 5.04 -0.64 7.75
CA PHE A 7 4.49 -1.53 6.75
C PHE A 7 3.83 -0.76 5.59
N ARG A 8 3.00 0.24 5.89
CA ARG A 8 2.31 1.03 4.85
C ARG A 8 3.30 1.85 4.00
N LYS A 9 4.37 2.39 4.62
CA LYS A 9 5.45 3.07 3.88
C LYS A 9 6.19 2.11 2.97
N ILE A 10 6.56 0.93 3.47
CA ILE A 10 7.28 -0.09 2.70
C ILE A 10 6.44 -0.56 1.50
N CYS A 11 5.17 -0.93 1.70
CA CYS A 11 4.29 -1.32 0.59
C CYS A 11 4.16 -0.20 -0.46
N ARG A 12 3.96 1.07 -0.07
CA ARG A 12 3.94 2.17 -1.05
C ARG A 12 5.25 2.31 -1.82
N ILE A 13 6.40 2.20 -1.16
CA ILE A 13 7.72 2.27 -1.83
C ILE A 13 7.86 1.11 -2.81
N ILE A 14 7.50 -0.11 -2.41
CA ILE A 14 7.50 -1.30 -3.26
C ILE A 14 6.56 -1.12 -4.46
N GLY A 15 5.34 -0.62 -4.24
CA GLY A 15 4.36 -0.36 -5.29
C GLY A 15 4.84 0.68 -6.31
N VAL A 16 5.48 1.76 -5.86
CA VAL A 16 6.10 2.76 -6.76
C VAL A 16 7.24 2.14 -7.56
N PHE A 17 8.11 1.37 -6.90
CA PHE A 17 9.21 0.68 -7.57
C PHE A 17 8.72 -0.32 -8.63
N LEU A 18 7.72 -1.13 -8.29
CA LEU A 18 7.06 -2.05 -9.22
C LEU A 18 6.44 -1.30 -10.41
N GLY A 19 5.79 -0.16 -10.17
CA GLY A 19 5.25 0.69 -11.23
C GLY A 19 6.32 1.16 -12.22
N ILE A 20 7.48 1.59 -11.72
CA ILE A 20 8.62 2.00 -12.57
C ILE A 20 9.15 0.81 -13.39
N VAL A 21 9.29 -0.36 -12.77
CA VAL A 21 9.76 -1.58 -13.46
C VAL A 21 8.80 -2.01 -14.57
N ILE A 22 7.48 -1.88 -14.36
CA ILE A 22 6.46 -2.16 -15.40
C ILE A 22 6.63 -1.19 -16.57
N LEU A 23 6.80 0.12 -16.31
CA LEU A 23 6.99 1.11 -17.36
C LEU A 23 8.22 0.80 -18.22
N ILE A 24 9.35 0.46 -17.59
CA ILE A 24 10.58 0.07 -18.30
C ILE A 24 10.34 -1.21 -19.11
N SER A 25 9.65 -2.20 -18.53
CA SER A 25 9.34 -3.47 -19.21
C SER A 25 8.43 -3.27 -20.43
N CYS A 26 7.50 -2.32 -20.38
CA CYS A 26 6.67 -1.95 -21.53
C CYS A 26 7.49 -1.29 -22.65
N ILE A 27 8.49 -0.48 -22.32
CA ILE A 27 9.37 0.17 -23.31
C ILE A 27 10.32 -0.86 -23.96
N ALA A 28 10.74 -1.87 -23.21
CA ALA A 28 11.63 -2.93 -23.69
C ALA A 28 10.91 -4.08 -24.42
N ASP A 29 9.60 -3.95 -24.71
CA ASP A 29 8.74 -5.01 -25.28
C ASP A 29 8.70 -6.32 -24.47
N TRP A 30 9.07 -6.26 -23.19
CA TRP A 30 9.06 -7.41 -22.28
C TRP A 30 7.66 -7.62 -21.69
N MET A 31 6.70 -7.98 -22.54
CA MET A 31 5.29 -8.16 -22.17
C MET A 31 5.07 -9.18 -21.04
N ILE A 32 5.91 -10.21 -20.92
CA ILE A 32 5.81 -11.20 -19.85
C ILE A 32 6.09 -10.56 -18.48
N PHE A 33 7.18 -9.78 -18.39
CA PHE A 33 7.54 -9.07 -17.16
C PHE A 33 6.53 -7.99 -16.80
N ALA A 34 5.99 -7.28 -17.79
CA ALA A 34 4.93 -6.30 -17.57
C ALA A 34 3.67 -6.93 -16.93
N LYS A 35 3.23 -8.11 -17.41
CA LYS A 35 2.09 -8.83 -16.82
C LYS A 35 2.36 -9.30 -15.39
N ILE A 36 3.54 -9.84 -15.12
CA ILE A 36 3.94 -10.27 -13.77
C ILE A 36 3.99 -9.08 -12.83
N GLY A 37 4.61 -7.97 -13.25
CA GLY A 37 4.68 -6.75 -12.47
C GLY A 37 3.29 -6.20 -12.15
N LEU A 38 2.38 -6.19 -13.13
CA LEU A 38 1.00 -5.75 -12.92
C LEU A 38 0.28 -6.63 -11.88
N ALA A 39 0.45 -7.95 -11.94
CA ALA A 39 -0.14 -8.87 -10.97
C ALA A 39 0.38 -8.60 -9.55
N LEU A 40 1.69 -8.39 -9.38
CA LEU A 40 2.29 -8.04 -8.10
C LEU A 40 1.79 -6.68 -7.57
N LEU A 41 1.63 -5.70 -8.44
CA LEU A 41 1.11 -4.37 -8.08
C LEU A 41 -0.33 -4.48 -7.56
N ILE A 42 -1.18 -5.29 -8.22
CA ILE A 42 -2.55 -5.56 -7.75
C ILE A 42 -2.54 -6.23 -6.38
N ILE A 43 -1.68 -7.23 -6.16
CA ILE A 43 -1.56 -7.91 -4.87
C ILE A 43 -1.16 -6.93 -3.76
N ASP A 44 -0.17 -6.06 -4.00
CA ASP A 44 0.25 -5.06 -3.02
C ASP A 44 -0.90 -4.10 -2.66
N LEU A 45 -1.68 -3.67 -3.67
CA LEU A 45 -2.88 -2.86 -3.50
C LEU A 45 -3.95 -3.55 -2.64
N ILE A 46 -4.18 -4.85 -2.86
CA ILE A 46 -5.10 -5.66 -2.06
C ILE A 46 -4.60 -5.79 -0.61
N ILE A 47 -3.32 -6.08 -0.42
CA ILE A 47 -2.72 -6.17 0.92
C ILE A 47 -2.86 -4.85 1.67
N ILE A 48 -2.59 -3.72 0.99
CA ILE A 48 -2.83 -2.39 1.56
C ILE A 48 -4.30 -2.25 1.91
N ALA A 49 -5.24 -2.56 1.02
CA ALA A 49 -6.68 -2.41 1.30
C ALA A 49 -7.15 -3.25 2.51
N ILE A 50 -6.67 -4.49 2.63
CA ILE A 50 -7.02 -5.40 3.74
C ILE A 50 -6.40 -4.91 5.05
N LYS A 51 -5.10 -4.61 5.04
CA LYS A 51 -4.39 -4.14 6.23
C LYS A 51 -4.73 -2.70 6.59
N ASN A 52 -5.34 -1.91 5.71
CA ASN A 52 -5.77 -0.54 5.99
C ASN A 52 -7.07 -0.48 6.82
N ARG A 53 -7.16 -1.33 7.84
CA ARG A 53 -8.24 -1.33 8.84
C ARG A 53 -7.68 -0.91 10.19
N CYS A 54 -8.49 -0.21 10.99
CA CYS A 54 -8.13 0.13 12.35
C CYS A 54 -8.02 -1.16 13.19
N PRO A 55 -6.93 -1.38 13.95
CA PRO A 55 -6.78 -2.58 14.78
C PRO A 55 -7.77 -2.65 15.94
N PHE A 56 -8.31 -1.51 16.39
CA PHE A 56 -9.25 -1.44 17.51
C PHE A 56 -10.70 -1.64 17.09
N CYS A 57 -11.16 -0.92 16.06
CA CYS A 57 -12.57 -0.95 15.64
C CYS A 57 -12.82 -1.75 14.34
N GLY A 58 -11.78 -2.23 13.66
CA GLY A 58 -11.89 -3.03 12.43
C GLY A 58 -12.40 -2.27 11.21
N LYS A 59 -12.81 -1.00 11.34
CA LYS A 59 -13.29 -0.19 10.22
C LYS A 59 -12.15 0.13 9.25
N SER A 60 -12.45 0.14 7.95
CA SER A 60 -11.48 0.55 6.94
C SER A 60 -11.16 2.03 7.12
N LEU A 61 -9.88 2.33 7.25
CA LEU A 61 -9.39 3.69 7.22
C LEU A 61 -9.41 4.13 5.75
N ARG A 62 -9.88 5.35 5.47
CA ARG A 62 -9.66 5.94 4.13
C ARG A 62 -8.16 5.98 3.86
N VAL A 63 -7.76 6.02 2.58
CA VAL A 63 -6.35 6.06 2.15
C VAL A 63 -5.64 7.13 2.97
N ALA A 64 -4.89 6.68 3.97
CA ALA A 64 -4.41 7.59 5.00
C ALA A 64 -3.41 8.56 4.37
N PRO A 65 -3.45 9.85 4.76
CA PRO A 65 -2.47 10.83 4.33
C PRO A 65 -1.05 10.37 4.67
N ILE A 66 -0.09 10.82 3.86
CA ILE A 66 1.35 10.48 3.97
C ILE A 66 1.92 10.90 5.34
N HIS A 67 1.35 11.95 5.92
CA HIS A 67 1.51 12.33 7.32
C HIS A 67 0.29 11.81 8.08
N GLY A 68 0.51 10.76 8.88
CA GLY A 68 -0.55 9.99 9.49
C GLY A 68 -1.47 10.85 10.34
N GLU A 69 -2.78 10.63 10.18
CA GLU A 69 -3.71 10.98 11.24
C GLU A 69 -3.36 10.10 12.43
N GLU A 70 -2.93 10.71 13.53
CA GLU A 70 -2.51 10.00 14.73
C GLU A 70 -3.67 9.19 15.35
N TYR A 71 -4.91 9.49 14.96
CA TYR A 71 -6.12 8.94 15.54
C TYR A 71 -7.07 8.38 14.48
N CYS A 72 -7.77 7.31 14.82
CA CYS A 72 -8.83 6.75 13.97
C CYS A 72 -10.07 7.67 14.01
N PRO A 73 -10.61 8.11 12.86
CA PRO A 73 -11.77 9.02 12.81
C PRO A 73 -13.07 8.39 13.31
N TYR A 74 -13.11 7.06 13.47
CA TYR A 74 -14.31 6.35 13.92
C TYR A 74 -14.31 6.07 15.42
N CYS A 75 -13.17 5.65 15.98
CA CYS A 75 -13.09 5.25 17.39
C CYS A 75 -12.24 6.19 18.24
N GLY A 76 -11.58 7.19 17.64
CA GLY A 76 -10.69 8.12 18.34
C GLY A 76 -9.43 7.49 18.92
N CYS A 77 -9.20 6.19 18.72
CA CYS A 77 -8.00 5.51 19.21
C CYS A 77 -6.78 5.90 18.39
N LYS A 78 -5.63 6.06 19.07
CA LYS A 78 -4.37 6.33 18.42
C LYS A 78 -3.98 5.16 17.52
N ILE A 79 -3.71 5.43 16.24
CA ILE A 79 -3.27 4.41 15.29
C ILE A 79 -1.75 4.30 15.43
N GLU A 80 -1.33 3.42 16.34
CA GLU A 80 0.06 2.96 16.41
C GLU A 80 0.30 1.94 15.28
#